data_AF-A0A662SDN2-F1
#
_entry.id   AF-A0A662SDN2-F1
#
_cell.length_a   1.000
_cell.length_b   1.000
_cell.length_c   1.000
_cell.angle_alpha   90.00
_cell.angle_beta   90.00
_cell.angle_gamma   90.00
#
_symmetry.space_group_name_H-M   'P 1'
#
loop_
_entity.id
_entity.type
_entity.pdbx_description
1 polymer ?
#
loop_
_entity_poly.entity_id
_entity_poly.type
_entity_poly.pdbx_seq_one_letter_code
_entity_poly.pdbx_strand_id
1 'polypeptide(L)'
;MIYVKQSTSVTLLIGPFLDSTDGNTAETGLTISQADVRLSKNGGNMAQKNESTACTHDELGYYTCPLDATDTNTLGILKIMVHETGALPVWMEAEVLTANVFDTMYSTDQLDVNVTNVAGTAQTGNDNGADINAILADTDELQSNQGNWLTATGFATAAALTTHDGKLDTVDGIVDAILEDTGTTLPAEHGLLATEAKQDVIDGIVDDILTDTGTTIPATLTDMAGATFATGTDSLEAIRNRGDAAWVTGSGGDATEAKQDTLLANLATVDGIVDSILVDTGTTLPASIAALNDITVADIIAGVAEGSLDLQAILRIILSAVAGKTTTNGTRFRDVADSKDRIVAVTDASKNRTSMTLDGS
;
A
#
# COMPACT_ATOMS: atom_id res chain seq x y z
N MET A 1 -35.23 60.75 -87.10
CA MET A 1 -35.82 59.41 -87.30
C MET A 1 -36.61 59.08 -86.05
N ILE A 2 -37.89 58.73 -86.18
CA ILE A 2 -38.75 58.34 -85.05
C ILE A 2 -38.77 56.83 -84.96
N TYR A 3 -38.60 56.26 -83.76
CA TYR A 3 -38.73 54.82 -83.56
C TYR A 3 -40.16 54.48 -83.15
N VAL A 4 -40.71 53.43 -83.76
CA VAL A 4 -42.08 52.96 -83.51
C VAL A 4 -42.04 51.49 -83.16
N LYS A 5 -42.85 51.10 -82.19
CA LYS A 5 -42.99 49.69 -81.79
C LYS A 5 -43.76 48.91 -82.86
N GLN A 6 -43.23 47.76 -83.28
CA GLN A 6 -43.90 46.89 -84.25
C GLN A 6 -45.31 46.49 -83.78
N SER A 7 -46.24 46.43 -84.73
CA SER A 7 -47.62 45.93 -84.54
C SER A 7 -48.34 46.59 -83.36
N THR A 8 -48.08 47.87 -83.13
CA THR A 8 -48.68 48.65 -82.04
C THR A 8 -49.22 49.97 -82.60
N SER A 9 -50.38 50.40 -82.12
CA SER A 9 -50.95 51.69 -82.50
C SER A 9 -50.09 52.85 -81.97
N VAL A 10 -49.93 53.88 -82.78
CA VAL A 10 -49.17 55.08 -82.44
C VAL A 10 -49.81 56.29 -83.10
N THR A 11 -49.76 57.45 -82.43
CA THR A 11 -50.14 58.73 -83.04
C THR A 11 -48.89 59.52 -83.35
N LEU A 12 -48.67 59.80 -84.64
CA LEU A 12 -47.51 60.55 -85.11
C LEU A 12 -47.90 62.00 -85.39
N LEU A 13 -47.01 62.94 -85.10
CA LEU A 13 -47.18 64.34 -85.48
C LEU A 13 -46.53 64.55 -86.86
N ILE A 14 -47.35 64.80 -87.89
CA ILE A 14 -46.95 65.00 -89.28
C ILE A 14 -47.09 66.47 -89.67
N GLY A 15 -46.11 67.02 -90.38
CA GLY A 15 -46.12 68.42 -90.79
C GLY A 15 -44.71 69.05 -90.82
N PRO A 16 -44.64 70.38 -90.99
CA PRO A 16 -45.77 71.28 -91.17
C PRO A 16 -46.35 71.17 -92.59
N PHE A 17 -47.67 71.28 -92.72
CA PHE A 17 -48.37 71.46 -93.99
C PHE A 17 -48.44 72.96 -94.30
N LEU A 18 -47.91 73.33 -95.46
CA LEU A 18 -47.86 74.71 -95.93
C LEU A 18 -48.77 74.88 -97.14
N ASP A 19 -49.44 76.03 -97.23
CA ASP A 19 -50.36 76.40 -98.31
C ASP A 19 -49.66 76.24 -99.67
N SER A 20 -50.32 75.57 -100.61
CA SER A 20 -49.78 75.23 -101.92
C SER A 20 -49.56 76.45 -102.85
N THR A 21 -50.16 77.60 -102.53
CA THR A 21 -50.08 78.86 -103.28
C THR A 21 -48.81 79.64 -102.94
N ASP A 22 -48.43 79.68 -101.65
CA ASP A 22 -47.32 80.49 -101.18
C ASP A 22 -46.15 79.68 -100.58
N GLY A 23 -46.36 78.39 -100.29
CA GLY A 23 -45.37 77.50 -99.70
C GLY A 23 -44.86 77.95 -98.33
N ASN A 24 -45.61 78.77 -97.61
CA ASN A 24 -45.17 79.45 -96.39
C ASN A 24 -46.24 79.54 -95.31
N THR A 25 -47.49 79.85 -95.66
CA THR A 25 -48.57 79.96 -94.68
C THR A 25 -48.97 78.57 -94.18
N ALA A 26 -49.11 78.39 -92.88
CA ALA A 26 -49.58 77.12 -92.32
C ALA A 26 -51.03 76.86 -92.78
N GLU A 27 -51.25 75.71 -93.40
CA GLU A 27 -52.59 75.31 -93.85
C GLU A 27 -53.26 74.50 -92.74
N THR A 28 -54.26 75.12 -92.10
CA THR A 28 -54.90 74.62 -90.86
C THR A 28 -56.29 74.04 -91.07
N GLY A 29 -56.83 74.13 -92.30
CA GLY A 29 -58.19 73.73 -92.67
C GLY A 29 -58.29 72.37 -93.37
N LEU A 30 -57.20 71.59 -93.45
CA LEU A 30 -57.18 70.31 -94.18
C LEU A 30 -58.08 69.26 -93.54
N THR A 31 -58.78 68.51 -94.39
CA THR A 31 -59.44 67.25 -94.04
C THR A 31 -58.60 66.10 -94.57
N ILE A 32 -57.56 65.71 -93.83
CA ILE A 32 -56.67 64.62 -94.23
C ILE A 32 -57.35 63.28 -93.88
N SER A 33 -58.00 62.66 -94.87
CA SER A 33 -58.69 61.40 -94.71
C SER A 33 -57.73 60.21 -94.73
N GLN A 34 -58.25 59.00 -94.53
CA GLN A 34 -57.45 57.77 -94.60
C GLN A 34 -56.74 57.61 -95.96
N ALA A 35 -57.41 57.95 -97.06
CA ALA A 35 -56.89 57.73 -98.42
C ALA A 35 -55.67 58.61 -98.74
N ASP A 36 -55.59 59.77 -98.09
CA ASP A 36 -54.57 60.80 -98.33
C ASP A 36 -53.25 60.47 -97.62
N VAL A 37 -53.30 59.60 -96.60
CA VAL A 37 -52.11 59.09 -95.89
C VAL A 37 -51.61 57.81 -96.55
N ARG A 38 -50.48 57.93 -97.25
CA ARG A 38 -49.83 56.82 -97.95
C ARG A 38 -48.63 56.33 -97.14
N LEU A 39 -48.57 55.02 -96.89
CA LEU A 39 -47.49 54.34 -96.18
C LEU A 39 -46.71 53.44 -97.14
N SER A 40 -45.38 53.54 -97.13
CA SER A 40 -44.48 52.48 -97.64
C SER A 40 -43.82 51.80 -96.47
N LYS A 41 -44.01 50.48 -96.40
CA LYS A 41 -43.48 49.62 -95.35
C LYS A 41 -42.23 48.93 -95.86
N ASN A 42 -41.08 49.23 -95.26
CA ASN A 42 -39.76 48.70 -95.60
C ASN A 42 -39.46 48.72 -97.12
N GLY A 43 -39.75 49.85 -97.77
CA GLY A 43 -39.53 50.03 -99.22
C GLY A 43 -40.56 49.35 -100.13
N GLY A 44 -41.62 48.77 -99.57
CA GLY A 44 -42.74 48.23 -100.35
C GLY A 44 -43.57 49.32 -101.05
N ASN A 45 -44.47 48.91 -101.96
CA ASN A 45 -45.36 49.83 -102.67
C ASN A 45 -46.20 50.67 -101.69
N MET A 46 -46.36 51.96 -102.00
CA MET A 46 -47.19 52.86 -101.18
C MET A 46 -48.64 52.38 -101.18
N ALA A 47 -49.20 52.14 -99.99
CA ALA A 47 -50.61 51.82 -99.77
C ALA A 47 -51.25 52.87 -98.85
N GLN A 48 -52.58 52.99 -98.82
CA GLN A 48 -53.22 53.85 -97.82
C GLN A 48 -53.00 53.26 -96.42
N LYS A 49 -53.00 54.10 -95.39
CA LYS A 49 -53.00 53.59 -94.02
C LYS A 49 -54.25 52.73 -93.73
N ASN A 50 -54.10 51.79 -92.83
CA ASN A 50 -55.15 50.88 -92.38
C ASN A 50 -56.04 51.51 -91.31
N GLU A 51 -55.46 52.31 -90.40
CA GLU A 51 -56.23 53.10 -89.44
C GLU A 51 -57.20 54.05 -90.16
N SER A 52 -58.48 53.95 -89.86
CA SER A 52 -59.55 54.66 -90.58
C SER A 52 -59.75 56.12 -90.15
N THR A 53 -59.24 56.48 -88.97
CA THR A 53 -59.44 57.82 -88.39
C THR A 53 -58.66 58.88 -89.18
N ALA A 54 -59.33 59.98 -89.55
CA ALA A 54 -58.70 61.14 -90.20
C ALA A 54 -57.63 61.80 -89.30
N CYS A 55 -56.67 62.48 -89.90
CA CYS A 55 -55.69 63.23 -89.10
C CYS A 55 -56.36 64.47 -88.49
N THR A 56 -56.01 64.79 -87.24
CA THR A 56 -56.57 65.95 -86.53
C THR A 56 -55.55 67.07 -86.50
N HIS A 57 -55.97 68.29 -86.87
CA HIS A 57 -55.11 69.47 -86.79
C HIS A 57 -54.64 69.68 -85.34
N ASP A 58 -53.36 70.00 -85.18
CA ASP A 58 -52.75 70.38 -83.92
C ASP A 58 -52.39 71.88 -83.92
N GLU A 59 -51.13 72.25 -84.15
CA GLU A 59 -50.69 73.65 -84.22
C GLU A 59 -49.70 73.87 -85.37
N LEU A 60 -49.63 75.10 -85.91
CA LEU A 60 -48.64 75.53 -86.92
C LEU A 60 -48.59 74.63 -88.18
N GLY A 61 -49.74 74.11 -88.61
CA GLY A 61 -49.83 73.22 -89.76
C GLY A 61 -49.35 71.79 -89.47
N TYR A 62 -49.14 71.41 -88.21
CA TYR A 62 -48.95 70.01 -87.83
C TYR A 62 -50.29 69.33 -87.58
N TYR A 63 -50.36 68.05 -87.93
CA TYR A 63 -51.52 67.19 -87.75
C TYR A 63 -51.12 65.93 -87.01
N THR A 64 -51.97 65.48 -86.10
CA THR A 64 -51.84 64.17 -85.47
C THR A 64 -52.44 63.10 -86.37
N CYS A 65 -51.61 62.15 -86.79
CA CYS A 65 -52.00 61.01 -87.62
C CYS A 65 -51.97 59.74 -86.77
N PRO A 66 -53.14 59.18 -86.39
CA PRO A 66 -53.19 57.87 -85.77
C PRO A 66 -52.87 56.79 -86.82
N LEU A 67 -52.02 55.85 -86.41
CA LEU A 67 -51.68 54.61 -87.09
C LEU A 67 -52.00 53.43 -86.15
N ASP A 68 -52.44 52.32 -86.70
CA ASP A 68 -52.78 51.12 -85.93
C ASP A 68 -51.68 50.05 -85.95
N ALA A 69 -51.96 48.91 -85.34
CA ALA A 69 -51.07 47.75 -85.36
C ALA A 69 -50.83 47.22 -86.79
N THR A 70 -51.82 47.31 -87.69
CA THR A 70 -51.63 46.88 -89.07
C THR A 70 -50.64 47.80 -89.78
N ASP A 71 -50.71 49.11 -89.56
CA ASP A 71 -49.83 50.11 -90.14
C ASP A 71 -48.37 49.93 -89.74
N THR A 72 -48.10 49.51 -88.52
CA THR A 72 -46.76 49.32 -87.96
C THR A 72 -46.29 47.87 -87.93
N ASN A 73 -46.96 46.95 -88.65
CA ASN A 73 -46.67 45.50 -88.56
C ASN A 73 -45.39 45.01 -89.28
N THR A 74 -44.67 45.89 -89.98
CA THR A 74 -43.51 45.53 -90.80
C THR A 74 -42.26 46.21 -90.25
N LEU A 75 -41.25 45.42 -89.88
CA LEU A 75 -39.96 45.92 -89.39
C LEU A 75 -39.19 46.67 -90.49
N GLY A 76 -38.42 47.68 -90.07
CA GLY A 76 -37.63 48.52 -90.96
C GLY A 76 -38.24 49.91 -91.17
N ILE A 77 -37.82 50.58 -92.25
CA ILE A 77 -38.22 51.96 -92.53
C ILE A 77 -39.70 52.02 -92.91
N LEU A 78 -40.48 52.78 -92.17
CA LEU A 78 -41.85 53.20 -92.48
C LEU A 78 -41.82 54.63 -93.02
N LYS A 79 -42.12 54.78 -94.32
CA LYS A 79 -42.25 56.10 -94.95
C LYS A 79 -43.72 56.49 -95.01
N ILE A 80 -44.04 57.63 -94.40
CA ILE A 80 -45.37 58.23 -94.43
C ILE A 80 -45.33 59.41 -95.38
N MET A 81 -46.24 59.46 -96.33
CA MET A 81 -46.39 60.56 -97.27
C MET A 81 -47.85 60.99 -97.33
N VAL A 82 -48.09 62.27 -97.22
CA VAL A 82 -49.43 62.86 -97.27
C VAL A 82 -49.44 63.96 -98.31
N HIS A 83 -50.46 63.95 -99.15
CA HIS A 83 -50.69 64.99 -100.14
C HIS A 83 -52.19 65.24 -100.28
N GLU A 84 -52.65 66.31 -99.64
CA GLU A 84 -54.03 66.78 -99.67
C GLU A 84 -54.13 68.07 -100.47
N THR A 85 -55.24 68.28 -101.18
CA THR A 85 -55.41 69.50 -101.98
C THR A 85 -55.43 70.73 -101.07
N GLY A 86 -54.65 71.75 -101.43
CA GLY A 86 -54.50 72.97 -100.64
C GLY A 86 -53.13 73.09 -99.96
N ALA A 87 -52.40 71.97 -99.77
CA ALA A 87 -51.08 71.99 -99.15
C ALA A 87 -49.99 71.31 -100.00
N LEU A 88 -48.72 71.65 -99.74
CA LEU A 88 -47.56 70.95 -100.32
C LEU A 88 -47.45 69.51 -99.78
N PRO A 89 -46.89 68.55 -100.56
CA PRO A 89 -46.65 67.19 -100.08
C PRO A 89 -45.72 67.16 -98.87
N VAL A 90 -46.13 66.46 -97.82
CA VAL A 90 -45.32 66.23 -96.61
C VAL A 90 -44.95 64.75 -96.53
N TRP A 91 -43.71 64.47 -96.17
CA TRP A 91 -43.27 63.11 -95.86
C TRP A 91 -42.48 63.06 -94.56
N MET A 92 -42.58 61.94 -93.87
CA MET A 92 -41.75 61.62 -92.72
C MET A 92 -41.33 60.16 -92.76
N GLU A 93 -40.24 59.86 -92.06
CA GLU A 93 -39.68 58.53 -91.96
C GLU A 93 -39.60 58.12 -90.49
N ALA A 94 -40.10 56.93 -90.21
CA ALA A 94 -40.02 56.25 -88.94
C ALA A 94 -39.34 54.89 -89.14
N GLU A 95 -38.75 54.35 -88.08
CA GLU A 95 -38.15 53.02 -88.05
C GLU A 95 -38.98 52.13 -87.13
N VAL A 96 -39.51 51.03 -87.67
CA VAL A 96 -40.28 50.05 -86.91
C VAL A 96 -39.34 49.03 -86.31
N LEU A 97 -39.24 49.02 -84.98
CA LEU A 97 -38.39 48.11 -84.21
C LEU A 97 -39.21 46.96 -83.63
N THR A 98 -38.56 45.83 -83.36
CA THR A 98 -39.20 44.72 -82.63
C THR A 98 -39.66 45.20 -81.25
N ALA A 99 -40.73 44.60 -80.73
CA ALA A 99 -41.31 44.99 -79.44
C ALA A 99 -40.26 44.97 -78.31
N ASN A 100 -39.48 43.89 -78.19
CA ASN A 100 -38.45 43.76 -77.16
C ASN A 100 -37.36 44.84 -77.27
N VAL A 101 -36.89 45.19 -78.49
CA VAL A 101 -35.89 46.26 -78.66
C VAL A 101 -36.49 47.62 -78.30
N PHE A 102 -37.71 47.92 -78.73
CA PHE A 102 -38.38 49.18 -78.39
C PHE A 102 -38.59 49.32 -76.88
N ASP A 103 -39.08 48.27 -76.23
CA ASP A 103 -39.35 48.26 -74.78
C ASP A 103 -38.05 48.32 -73.96
N THR A 104 -36.96 47.73 -74.44
CA THR A 104 -35.62 47.87 -73.83
C THR A 104 -35.14 49.32 -73.88
N MET A 105 -35.39 50.04 -74.98
CA MET A 105 -34.87 51.41 -75.16
C MET A 105 -35.75 52.48 -74.49
N TYR A 106 -37.06 52.28 -74.45
CA TYR A 106 -38.03 53.32 -74.10
C TYR A 106 -38.98 52.94 -72.96
N SER A 107 -38.82 51.74 -72.37
CA SER A 107 -39.59 51.25 -71.23
C SER A 107 -38.64 50.69 -70.14
N THR A 108 -39.10 49.72 -69.35
CA THR A 108 -38.33 49.07 -68.28
C THR A 108 -37.99 47.61 -68.56
N ASP A 109 -38.27 47.12 -69.77
CA ASP A 109 -38.04 45.72 -70.14
C ASP A 109 -36.56 45.42 -70.36
N GLN A 110 -36.17 44.15 -70.28
CA GLN A 110 -34.80 43.71 -70.54
C GLN A 110 -34.65 43.21 -71.98
N LEU A 111 -33.44 43.32 -72.53
CA LEU A 111 -33.15 42.77 -73.85
C LEU A 111 -33.06 41.24 -73.78
N ASP A 112 -33.92 40.57 -74.52
CA ASP A 112 -33.87 39.11 -74.62
C ASP A 112 -32.74 38.71 -75.58
N VAL A 113 -31.72 38.03 -75.04
CA VAL A 113 -30.54 37.61 -75.80
C VAL A 113 -30.21 36.15 -75.56
N ASN A 114 -29.74 35.49 -76.63
CA ASN A 114 -29.06 34.20 -76.52
C ASN A 114 -27.56 34.46 -76.30
N VAL A 115 -27.08 34.16 -75.10
CA VAL A 115 -25.69 34.45 -74.71
C VAL A 115 -24.77 33.29 -75.06
N THR A 116 -23.70 33.54 -75.82
CA THR A 116 -22.65 32.54 -76.11
C THR A 116 -21.43 32.69 -75.22
N ASN A 117 -21.23 33.86 -74.60
CA ASN A 117 -20.10 34.14 -73.71
C ASN A 117 -20.51 35.14 -72.62
N VAL A 118 -20.05 34.93 -71.38
CA VAL A 118 -20.16 35.87 -70.26
C VAL A 118 -18.76 36.21 -69.77
N ALA A 119 -18.40 37.50 -69.78
CA ALA A 119 -17.08 37.97 -69.35
C ALA A 119 -15.88 37.27 -70.02
N GLY A 120 -16.03 36.84 -71.29
CA GLY A 120 -15.00 36.11 -72.04
C GLY A 120 -15.05 34.58 -71.86
N THR A 121 -15.81 34.08 -70.90
CA THR A 121 -16.03 32.64 -70.71
C THR A 121 -17.14 32.18 -71.64
N ALA A 122 -16.87 31.17 -72.47
CA ALA A 122 -17.91 30.55 -73.29
C ALA A 122 -19.03 30.01 -72.40
N GLN A 123 -20.28 30.19 -72.83
CA GLN A 123 -21.43 29.61 -72.17
C GLN A 123 -21.97 28.46 -73.00
N THR A 124 -22.16 27.31 -72.36
CA THR A 124 -22.78 26.14 -72.97
C THR A 124 -23.97 25.69 -72.14
N GLY A 125 -24.89 24.94 -72.75
CA GLY A 125 -26.00 24.32 -72.00
C GLY A 125 -25.53 23.33 -70.92
N ASN A 126 -24.26 22.92 -70.95
CA ASN A 126 -23.65 21.98 -70.03
C ASN A 126 -22.78 22.62 -68.95
N ASP A 127 -22.65 23.95 -68.88
CA ASP A 127 -21.77 24.56 -67.86
C ASP A 127 -22.23 24.19 -66.45
N ASN A 128 -23.54 24.18 -66.20
CA ASN A 128 -24.10 23.62 -64.96
C ASN A 128 -23.99 22.09 -64.91
N GLY A 129 -24.05 21.42 -66.06
CA GLY A 129 -23.98 19.96 -66.18
C GLY A 129 -22.62 19.38 -65.79
N ALA A 130 -21.52 20.08 -66.09
CA ALA A 130 -20.17 19.65 -65.73
C ALA A 130 -19.98 19.61 -64.21
N ASP A 131 -20.37 20.68 -63.51
CA ASP A 131 -20.30 20.76 -62.05
C ASP A 131 -21.23 19.73 -61.39
N ILE A 132 -22.45 19.55 -61.90
CA ILE A 132 -23.39 18.53 -61.42
C ILE A 132 -22.83 17.12 -61.59
N ASN A 133 -22.21 16.82 -62.72
CA ASN A 133 -21.61 15.50 -62.96
C ASN A 133 -20.46 15.19 -61.99
N ALA A 134 -19.65 16.19 -61.64
CA ALA A 134 -18.61 16.04 -60.63
C ALA A 134 -19.20 15.73 -59.24
N ILE A 135 -20.25 16.45 -58.84
CA ILE A 135 -20.95 16.21 -57.57
C ILE A 135 -21.56 14.81 -57.52
N LEU A 136 -22.16 14.34 -58.63
CA LEU A 136 -22.73 13.00 -58.71
C LEU A 136 -21.65 11.92 -58.57
N ALA A 137 -20.49 12.11 -59.20
CA ALA A 137 -19.36 11.18 -59.07
C ALA A 137 -18.85 11.08 -57.61
N ASP A 138 -18.68 12.22 -56.93
CA ASP A 138 -18.28 12.25 -55.51
C ASP A 138 -19.35 11.60 -54.60
N THR A 139 -20.62 11.82 -54.90
CA THR A 139 -21.74 11.23 -54.16
C THR A 139 -21.78 9.71 -54.33
N ASP A 140 -21.58 9.22 -55.55
CA ASP A 140 -21.50 7.79 -55.86
C ASP A 140 -20.30 7.14 -55.14
N GLU A 141 -19.16 7.83 -55.07
CA GLU A 141 -17.99 7.36 -54.30
C GLU A 141 -18.33 7.20 -52.81
N LEU A 142 -18.98 8.19 -52.19
CA LEU A 142 -19.40 8.14 -50.79
C LEU A 142 -20.38 6.98 -50.51
N GLN A 143 -21.36 6.79 -51.40
CA GLN A 143 -22.35 5.72 -51.26
C GLN A 143 -21.71 4.33 -51.44
N SER A 144 -20.84 4.17 -52.43
CA SER A 144 -20.10 2.92 -52.64
C SER A 144 -19.18 2.62 -51.45
N ASN A 145 -18.53 3.64 -50.91
CA ASN A 145 -17.63 3.51 -49.78
C ASN A 145 -18.31 3.16 -48.46
N GLN A 146 -19.62 3.38 -48.28
CA GLN A 146 -20.32 2.92 -47.06
C GLN A 146 -20.20 1.39 -46.84
N GLY A 147 -20.25 0.60 -47.92
CA GLY A 147 -20.02 -0.85 -47.84
C GLY A 147 -18.56 -1.21 -47.57
N ASN A 148 -17.63 -0.41 -48.08
CA ASN A 148 -16.19 -0.60 -47.89
C ASN A 148 -15.73 -0.14 -46.49
N TRP A 149 -16.34 0.88 -45.88
CA TRP A 149 -16.05 1.29 -44.50
C TRP A 149 -16.37 0.19 -43.50
N LEU A 150 -17.38 -0.63 -43.79
CA LEU A 150 -17.71 -1.82 -43.02
C LEU A 150 -16.61 -2.90 -43.09
N THR A 151 -15.80 -2.91 -44.15
CA THR A 151 -14.69 -3.85 -44.37
C THR A 151 -13.30 -3.21 -44.21
N ALA A 152 -13.24 -1.89 -43.99
CA ALA A 152 -12.01 -1.12 -43.83
C ALA A 152 -11.30 -1.51 -42.52
N THR A 153 -10.04 -1.89 -42.62
CA THR A 153 -9.19 -2.19 -41.47
C THR A 153 -8.97 -0.92 -40.64
N GLY A 154 -9.32 -0.95 -39.36
CA GLY A 154 -9.12 0.18 -38.43
C GLY A 154 -10.40 0.74 -37.83
N PHE A 155 -11.56 0.43 -38.41
CA PHE A 155 -12.87 0.71 -37.81
C PHE A 155 -13.46 -0.54 -37.18
N ALA A 156 -14.11 -0.40 -36.02
CA ALA A 156 -14.83 -1.50 -35.41
C ALA A 156 -16.06 -1.83 -36.27
N THR A 157 -16.19 -3.08 -36.69
CA THR A 157 -17.42 -3.55 -37.37
C THR A 157 -18.59 -3.53 -36.41
N ALA A 158 -19.82 -3.48 -36.92
CA ALA A 158 -21.03 -3.57 -36.10
C ALA A 158 -21.00 -4.81 -35.18
N ALA A 159 -20.54 -5.95 -35.70
CA ALA A 159 -20.36 -7.18 -34.92
C ALA A 159 -19.32 -7.04 -33.79
N ALA A 160 -18.21 -6.33 -34.03
CA ALA A 160 -17.21 -6.06 -33.00
C ALA A 160 -17.78 -5.16 -31.90
N LEU A 161 -18.60 -4.16 -32.26
CA LEU A 161 -19.26 -3.29 -31.28
C LEU A 161 -20.28 -4.05 -30.44
N THR A 162 -21.13 -4.89 -31.05
CA THR A 162 -22.05 -5.78 -30.32
C THR A 162 -21.29 -6.74 -29.39
N THR A 163 -20.12 -7.22 -29.80
CA THR A 163 -19.27 -8.07 -28.95
C THR A 163 -18.72 -7.30 -27.75
N HIS A 164 -18.31 -6.04 -27.93
CA HIS A 164 -17.87 -5.20 -26.82
C HIS A 164 -19.01 -4.84 -25.88
N ASP A 165 -20.21 -4.59 -26.39
CA ASP A 165 -21.41 -4.32 -25.62
C ASP A 165 -21.70 -5.48 -24.65
N GLY A 166 -21.74 -6.72 -25.16
CA GLY A 166 -21.94 -7.90 -24.30
C GLY A 166 -20.80 -8.12 -23.28
N LYS A 167 -19.57 -7.69 -23.57
CA LYS A 167 -18.48 -7.71 -22.58
C LYS A 167 -18.67 -6.65 -21.50
N LEU A 168 -19.15 -5.46 -21.87
CA LEU A 168 -19.45 -4.38 -20.93
C LEU A 168 -20.59 -4.80 -20.00
N ASP A 169 -21.67 -5.39 -20.53
CA ASP A 169 -22.76 -5.96 -19.72
C ASP A 169 -22.25 -7.01 -18.72
N THR A 170 -21.31 -7.86 -19.15
CA THR A 170 -20.69 -8.86 -18.26
C THR A 170 -19.86 -8.20 -17.16
N VAL A 171 -19.08 -7.17 -17.49
CA VAL A 171 -18.29 -6.43 -16.50
C VAL A 171 -19.20 -5.70 -15.52
N ASP A 172 -20.27 -5.07 -16.01
CA ASP A 172 -21.26 -4.37 -15.19
C ASP A 172 -21.88 -5.31 -14.15
N GLY A 173 -22.36 -6.48 -14.58
CA GLY A 173 -22.90 -7.49 -13.66
C GLY A 173 -21.88 -8.03 -12.64
N ILE A 174 -20.60 -8.13 -13.00
CA ILE A 174 -19.54 -8.49 -12.03
C ILE A 174 -19.32 -7.36 -11.03
N VAL A 175 -19.26 -6.11 -11.49
CA VAL A 175 -19.06 -4.93 -10.65
C VAL A 175 -20.22 -4.76 -9.67
N ASP A 176 -21.46 -4.95 -10.11
CA ASP A 176 -22.65 -4.95 -9.26
C ASP A 176 -22.55 -6.02 -8.16
N ALA A 177 -22.17 -7.24 -8.51
CA ALA A 177 -21.99 -8.32 -7.54
C ALA A 177 -20.88 -8.02 -6.51
N ILE A 178 -19.77 -7.41 -6.94
CA ILE A 178 -18.69 -6.97 -6.04
C ILE A 178 -19.15 -5.84 -5.11
N LEU A 179 -19.90 -4.86 -5.65
CA LEU A 179 -20.46 -3.75 -4.87
C LEU A 179 -21.44 -4.26 -3.80
N GLU A 180 -22.29 -5.23 -4.15
CA GLU A 180 -23.16 -5.91 -3.20
C GLU A 180 -22.33 -6.64 -2.14
N ASP A 181 -21.36 -7.46 -2.54
CA ASP A 181 -20.53 -8.24 -1.62
C ASP A 181 -19.74 -7.34 -0.64
N THR A 182 -19.10 -6.29 -1.15
CA THR A 182 -18.31 -5.36 -0.31
C THR A 182 -19.16 -4.41 0.52
N GLY A 183 -20.37 -4.08 0.08
CA GLY A 183 -21.27 -3.16 0.77
C GLY A 183 -22.20 -3.81 1.79
N THR A 184 -22.56 -5.09 1.61
CA THR A 184 -23.53 -5.79 2.47
C THR A 184 -23.01 -7.13 2.98
N THR A 185 -22.61 -8.06 2.11
CA THR A 185 -22.29 -9.45 2.46
C THR A 185 -21.02 -9.57 3.30
N LEU A 186 -19.87 -9.09 2.83
CA LEU A 186 -18.61 -9.10 3.57
C LEU A 186 -18.71 -8.30 4.87
N PRO A 187 -19.32 -7.09 4.92
CA PRO A 187 -19.58 -6.43 6.20
C PRO A 187 -20.49 -7.25 7.14
N ALA A 188 -21.47 -7.97 6.63
CA ALA A 188 -22.31 -8.85 7.44
C ALA A 188 -21.56 -10.11 7.91
N GLU A 189 -20.63 -10.65 7.12
CA GLU A 189 -19.84 -11.84 7.47
C GLU A 189 -18.62 -11.51 8.35
N HIS A 190 -17.95 -10.38 8.09
CA HIS A 190 -16.73 -9.96 8.77
C HIS A 190 -16.97 -8.89 9.86
N GLY A 191 -18.01 -8.06 9.72
CA GLY A 191 -18.46 -7.14 10.77
C GLY A 191 -19.23 -7.81 11.89
N LEU A 192 -19.67 -9.07 11.70
CA LEU A 192 -20.26 -9.90 12.77
C LEU A 192 -19.21 -10.53 13.70
N LEU A 193 -17.92 -10.31 13.44
CA LEU A 193 -16.86 -10.51 14.44
C LEU A 193 -16.74 -9.31 15.42
N ALA A 194 -17.54 -8.27 15.23
CA ALA A 194 -17.65 -7.13 16.15
C ALA A 194 -19.09 -6.89 16.65
N THR A 195 -20.03 -7.80 16.41
CA THR A 195 -21.30 -7.84 17.17
C THR A 195 -21.00 -8.30 18.59
N GLU A 196 -20.76 -7.32 19.46
CA GLU A 196 -21.10 -7.27 20.88
C GLU A 196 -20.77 -8.54 21.67
N ALA A 197 -21.50 -9.65 21.53
CA ALA A 197 -21.35 -10.86 22.34
C ALA A 197 -19.92 -11.38 22.61
N LYS A 198 -19.01 -11.42 21.63
CA LYS A 198 -17.62 -11.88 21.91
C LYS A 198 -16.76 -10.81 22.56
N GLN A 199 -16.98 -9.55 22.22
CA GLN A 199 -16.29 -8.43 22.87
C GLN A 199 -16.84 -8.24 24.28
N ASP A 200 -18.14 -8.36 24.50
CA ASP A 200 -18.79 -8.36 25.80
C ASP A 200 -18.31 -9.53 26.68
N VAL A 201 -18.11 -10.71 26.10
CA VAL A 201 -17.51 -11.84 26.84
C VAL A 201 -16.06 -11.54 27.20
N ILE A 202 -15.26 -10.98 26.29
CA ILE A 202 -13.87 -10.60 26.59
C ILE A 202 -13.83 -9.48 27.64
N ASP A 203 -14.69 -8.48 27.51
CA ASP A 203 -14.82 -7.34 28.42
C ASP A 203 -15.23 -7.82 29.81
N GLY A 204 -16.24 -8.68 29.90
CA GLY A 204 -16.65 -9.31 31.17
C GLY A 204 -15.54 -10.14 31.81
N ILE A 205 -14.79 -10.93 31.02
CA ILE A 205 -13.62 -11.66 31.54
C ILE A 205 -12.54 -10.69 32.04
N VAL A 206 -12.28 -9.61 31.31
CA VAL A 206 -11.28 -8.60 31.70
C VAL A 206 -11.73 -7.87 32.97
N ASP A 207 -13.00 -7.53 33.10
CA ASP A 207 -13.59 -6.93 34.30
C ASP A 207 -13.48 -7.85 35.52
N ASP A 208 -13.78 -9.15 35.34
CA ASP A 208 -13.62 -10.16 36.39
C ASP A 208 -12.14 -10.27 36.82
N ILE A 209 -11.21 -10.34 35.86
CA ILE A 209 -9.77 -10.37 36.14
C ILE A 209 -9.32 -9.10 36.86
N LEU A 210 -9.79 -7.93 36.41
CA LEU A 210 -9.41 -6.65 37.00
C LEU A 210 -9.94 -6.52 38.43
N THR A 211 -11.15 -7.04 38.67
CA THR A 211 -11.74 -7.15 40.01
C THR A 211 -10.91 -8.08 40.89
N ASP A 212 -10.55 -9.26 40.39
CA ASP A 212 -9.76 -10.22 41.16
C ASP A 212 -8.36 -9.69 41.46
N THR A 213 -7.66 -9.14 40.47
CA THR A 213 -6.29 -8.65 40.63
C THR A 213 -6.21 -7.33 41.40
N GLY A 214 -7.24 -6.47 41.32
CA GLY A 214 -7.29 -5.18 41.99
C GLY A 214 -7.93 -5.19 43.38
N THR A 215 -8.81 -6.15 43.67
CA THR A 215 -9.56 -6.20 44.95
C THR A 215 -9.49 -7.56 45.63
N THR A 216 -9.93 -8.66 45.01
CA THR A 216 -10.07 -9.98 45.66
C THR A 216 -8.73 -10.56 46.10
N ILE A 217 -7.76 -10.65 45.19
CA ILE A 217 -6.42 -11.17 45.47
C ILE A 217 -5.69 -10.26 46.46
N PRO A 218 -5.65 -8.92 46.29
CA PRO A 218 -5.06 -8.03 47.29
C PRO A 218 -5.72 -8.14 48.66
N ALA A 219 -7.04 -8.29 48.75
CA ALA A 219 -7.75 -8.46 50.02
C ALA A 219 -7.40 -9.78 50.68
N THR A 220 -7.47 -10.90 49.95
CA THR A 220 -7.08 -12.22 50.49
C THR A 220 -5.60 -12.26 50.88
N LEU A 221 -4.71 -11.65 50.08
CA LEU A 221 -3.31 -11.53 50.42
C LEU A 221 -3.09 -10.58 51.61
N THR A 222 -3.91 -9.54 51.77
CA THR A 222 -3.92 -8.67 52.96
C THR A 222 -4.48 -9.40 54.18
N ASP A 223 -5.44 -10.30 54.05
CA ASP A 223 -5.88 -11.15 55.16
C ASP A 223 -4.78 -12.14 55.56
N MET A 224 -4.03 -12.66 54.57
CA MET A 224 -2.87 -13.53 54.81
C MET A 224 -1.65 -12.78 55.36
N ALA A 225 -1.39 -11.54 54.91
CA ALA A 225 -0.24 -10.72 55.30
C ALA A 225 -0.53 -9.82 56.52
N GLY A 226 -1.79 -9.44 56.68
CA GLY A 226 -2.41 -8.72 57.79
C GLY A 226 -2.98 -9.64 58.87
N ALA A 227 -2.77 -10.96 58.74
CA ALA A 227 -2.41 -11.81 59.87
C ALA A 227 -1.04 -11.37 60.43
N THR A 228 -0.88 -10.08 60.75
CA THR A 228 -0.10 -9.69 61.91
C THR A 228 -0.75 -10.41 63.08
N PHE A 229 -0.06 -11.41 63.64
CA PHE A 229 -0.48 -12.26 64.77
C PHE A 229 -1.67 -11.67 65.55
N ALA A 230 -2.89 -11.97 65.09
CA ALA A 230 -4.07 -11.38 65.69
C ALA A 230 -4.31 -12.17 66.98
N THR A 231 -4.11 -11.50 68.12
CA THR A 231 -3.92 -12.09 69.46
C THR A 231 -5.13 -12.82 70.04
N GLY A 232 -6.13 -13.18 69.23
CA GLY A 232 -7.39 -13.74 69.70
C GLY A 232 -7.99 -14.92 68.92
N THR A 233 -7.62 -15.16 67.65
CA THR A 233 -8.47 -16.03 66.81
C THR A 233 -7.80 -16.85 65.70
N ASP A 234 -6.50 -16.75 65.45
CA ASP A 234 -5.86 -17.57 64.40
C ASP A 234 -5.24 -18.88 64.91
N SER A 235 -5.07 -19.83 64.00
CA SER A 235 -4.53 -21.17 64.27
C SER A 235 -3.04 -21.15 64.62
N LEU A 236 -2.30 -20.12 64.22
CA LEU A 236 -0.88 -19.94 64.56
C LEU A 236 -0.72 -19.44 66.00
N GLU A 237 -1.63 -18.59 66.48
CA GLU A 237 -1.77 -18.17 67.88
C GLU A 237 -2.18 -19.35 68.76
N ALA A 238 -3.07 -20.24 68.29
CA ALA A 238 -3.36 -21.49 68.98
C ALA A 238 -2.14 -22.44 69.03
N ILE A 239 -1.27 -22.45 68.02
CA ILE A 239 -0.01 -23.18 68.06
C ILE A 239 0.99 -22.50 69.00
N ARG A 240 1.10 -21.17 68.97
CA ARG A 240 2.00 -20.42 69.86
C ARG A 240 1.56 -20.52 71.31
N ASN A 241 0.28 -20.32 71.63
CA ASN A 241 -0.25 -20.50 72.98
C ASN A 241 -0.11 -21.95 73.46
N ARG A 242 -0.22 -22.96 72.58
CA ARG A 242 0.11 -24.34 72.95
C ARG A 242 1.61 -24.54 73.14
N GLY A 243 2.45 -23.86 72.37
CA GLY A 243 3.91 -23.84 72.52
C GLY A 243 4.36 -23.15 73.81
N ASP A 244 3.81 -21.99 74.12
CA ASP A 244 4.05 -21.20 75.32
C ASP A 244 3.48 -21.93 76.56
N ALA A 245 2.27 -22.51 76.46
CA ALA A 245 1.74 -23.38 77.51
C ALA A 245 2.57 -24.67 77.68
N ALA A 246 3.10 -25.26 76.61
CA ALA A 246 4.00 -26.42 76.70
C ALA A 246 5.39 -26.06 77.24
N TRP A 247 5.87 -24.83 77.00
CA TRP A 247 7.10 -24.29 77.55
C TRP A 247 6.97 -24.01 79.05
N VAL A 248 5.81 -23.52 79.49
CA VAL A 248 5.53 -23.23 80.91
C VAL A 248 5.12 -24.48 81.69
N THR A 249 4.45 -25.46 81.07
CA THR A 249 3.97 -26.69 81.75
C THR A 249 4.79 -27.95 81.44
N GLY A 250 5.94 -27.82 80.79
CA GLY A 250 6.90 -28.91 80.60
C GLY A 250 6.37 -30.14 79.85
N SER A 251 5.26 -30.02 79.12
CA SER A 251 4.56 -31.20 78.57
C SER A 251 5.15 -31.70 77.23
N GLY A 252 6.40 -31.35 76.92
CA GLY A 252 7.14 -31.80 75.73
C GLY A 252 8.42 -32.58 76.03
N GLY A 253 8.73 -32.88 77.30
CA GLY A 253 9.88 -33.69 77.70
C GLY A 253 9.86 -33.99 79.19
N ASP A 254 9.74 -35.27 79.54
CA ASP A 254 9.66 -35.79 80.91
C ASP A 254 10.90 -35.47 81.76
N ALA A 255 10.92 -34.26 82.35
CA ALA A 255 11.78 -33.89 83.47
C ALA A 255 10.90 -33.54 84.67
N THR A 256 10.29 -34.55 85.26
CA THR A 256 9.76 -34.41 86.62
C THR A 256 10.94 -34.01 87.52
N GLU A 257 10.80 -32.95 88.33
CA GLU A 257 11.84 -32.38 89.22
C GLU A 257 12.63 -33.46 90.00
N ALA A 258 12.00 -34.60 90.31
CA ALA A 258 12.62 -35.78 90.91
C ALA A 258 13.80 -36.41 90.12
N LYS A 259 13.78 -36.40 88.78
CA LYS A 259 14.89 -36.94 87.96
C LYS A 259 16.09 -35.99 87.97
N GLN A 260 15.84 -34.69 87.99
CA GLN A 260 16.91 -33.68 88.11
C GLN A 260 17.55 -33.73 89.49
N ASP A 261 16.76 -33.87 90.56
CA ASP A 261 17.28 -34.07 91.93
C ASP A 261 18.10 -35.35 92.06
N THR A 262 17.64 -36.45 91.45
CA THR A 262 18.39 -37.71 91.42
C THR A 262 19.72 -37.54 90.67
N LEU A 263 19.71 -36.81 89.55
CA LEU A 263 20.92 -36.55 88.76
C LEU A 263 21.90 -35.65 89.52
N LEU A 264 21.42 -34.62 90.20
CA LEU A 264 22.20 -33.73 91.05
C LEU A 264 22.82 -34.48 92.24
N ALA A 265 22.06 -35.36 92.90
CA ALA A 265 22.57 -36.20 93.99
C ALA A 265 23.64 -37.19 93.50
N ASN A 266 23.45 -37.80 92.33
CA ASN A 266 24.45 -38.67 91.72
C ASN A 266 25.71 -37.88 91.35
N LEU A 267 25.57 -36.65 90.84
CA LEU A 267 26.70 -35.82 90.47
C LEU A 267 27.51 -35.38 91.69
N ALA A 268 26.86 -35.02 92.80
CA ALA A 268 27.52 -34.73 94.08
C ALA A 268 28.26 -35.96 94.66
N THR A 269 27.70 -37.16 94.46
CA THR A 269 28.36 -38.41 94.86
C THR A 269 29.61 -38.67 94.02
N VAL A 270 29.52 -38.47 92.70
CA VAL A 270 30.67 -38.60 91.79
C VAL A 270 31.76 -37.59 92.13
N ASP A 271 31.39 -36.35 92.47
CA ASP A 271 32.33 -35.29 92.85
C ASP A 271 33.18 -35.69 94.07
N GLY A 272 32.55 -36.16 95.15
CA GLY A 272 33.29 -36.64 96.33
C GLY A 272 34.19 -37.85 96.07
N ILE A 273 33.82 -38.72 95.12
CA ILE A 273 34.68 -39.82 94.66
C ILE A 273 35.89 -39.27 93.90
N VAL A 274 35.68 -38.32 93.00
CA VAL A 274 36.76 -37.70 92.20
C VAL A 274 37.74 -36.94 93.10
N ASP A 275 37.25 -36.22 94.11
CA ASP A 275 38.10 -35.55 95.10
C ASP A 275 39.01 -36.53 95.84
N SER A 276 38.47 -37.68 96.25
CA SER A 276 39.26 -38.73 96.92
C SER A 276 40.33 -39.31 95.99
N ILE A 277 39.99 -39.56 94.73
CA ILE A 277 40.94 -40.03 93.70
C ILE A 277 42.05 -38.99 93.49
N LEU A 278 41.71 -37.70 93.48
CA LEU A 278 42.67 -36.63 93.27
C LEU A 278 43.67 -36.54 94.43
N VAL A 279 43.21 -36.73 95.68
CA VAL A 279 44.09 -36.83 96.86
C VAL A 279 45.06 -38.02 96.72
N ASP A 280 44.55 -39.20 96.36
CA ASP A 280 45.40 -40.38 96.22
C ASP A 280 46.44 -40.27 95.11
N THR A 281 46.03 -39.77 93.94
CA THR A 281 46.93 -39.62 92.78
C THR A 281 47.89 -38.45 92.91
N GLY A 282 47.50 -37.37 93.60
CA GLY A 282 48.33 -36.18 93.80
C GLY A 282 49.28 -36.25 95.00
N THR A 283 48.93 -37.00 96.06
CA THR A 283 49.71 -37.00 97.31
C THR A 283 50.08 -38.40 97.82
N THR A 284 49.11 -39.31 97.99
CA THR A 284 49.33 -40.61 98.65
C THR A 284 50.23 -41.56 97.83
N LEU A 285 49.90 -41.75 96.55
CA LEU A 285 50.65 -42.64 95.65
C LEU A 285 52.05 -42.11 95.33
N PRO A 286 52.24 -40.81 94.98
CA PRO A 286 53.58 -40.27 94.75
C PRO A 286 54.53 -40.44 95.93
N ALA A 287 54.05 -40.24 97.17
CA ALA A 287 54.85 -40.46 98.38
C ALA A 287 55.29 -41.93 98.52
N SER A 288 54.39 -42.88 98.24
CA SER A 288 54.68 -44.32 98.28
C SER A 288 55.67 -44.75 97.18
N ILE A 289 55.58 -44.16 95.99
CA ILE A 289 56.50 -44.42 94.87
C ILE A 289 57.89 -43.83 95.14
N ALA A 290 57.97 -42.63 95.70
CA ALA A 290 59.24 -42.00 96.06
C ALA A 290 60.04 -42.87 97.05
N ALA A 291 59.37 -43.52 98.00
CA ALA A 291 60.01 -44.43 98.94
C ALA A 291 60.62 -45.68 98.28
N LEU A 292 60.10 -46.16 97.14
CA LEU A 292 60.67 -47.28 96.39
C LEU A 292 61.86 -46.86 95.51
N ASN A 293 61.87 -45.63 95.01
CA ASN A 293 62.93 -45.12 94.15
C ASN A 293 64.24 -44.78 94.89
N ASP A 294 64.22 -44.78 96.23
CA ASP A 294 65.39 -44.50 97.07
C ASP A 294 66.11 -45.79 97.56
N ILE A 295 65.83 -46.94 96.93
CA ILE A 295 66.60 -48.18 97.15
C ILE A 295 67.86 -48.15 96.27
N THR A 296 69.04 -48.22 96.88
CA THR A 296 70.31 -48.22 96.13
C THR A 296 70.68 -49.63 95.66
N VAL A 297 71.48 -49.74 94.58
CA VAL A 297 72.02 -51.04 94.11
C VAL A 297 72.86 -51.73 95.20
N ALA A 298 73.45 -50.95 96.13
CA ALA A 298 74.19 -51.48 97.27
C ALA A 298 73.26 -52.25 98.23
N ASP A 299 72.05 -51.75 98.48
CA ASP A 299 71.08 -52.41 99.36
C ASP A 299 70.54 -53.73 98.76
N ILE A 300 70.53 -53.83 97.42
CA ILE A 300 70.06 -55.04 96.70
C ILE A 300 71.11 -56.15 96.71
N ILE A 301 72.41 -55.84 96.63
CA ILE A 301 73.47 -56.84 96.39
C ILE A 301 74.27 -57.19 97.66
N ALA A 302 74.17 -56.40 98.74
CA ALA A 302 74.90 -56.63 100.00
C ALA A 302 74.42 -57.86 100.82
N GLY A 303 73.38 -58.56 100.37
CA GLY A 303 72.94 -59.81 101.02
C GLY A 303 73.95 -60.95 100.84
N VAL A 304 74.50 -61.48 101.94
CA VAL A 304 75.36 -62.67 101.94
C VAL A 304 74.55 -63.87 101.44
N ALA A 305 74.96 -64.47 100.32
CA ALA A 305 74.19 -65.50 99.64
C ALA A 305 74.63 -66.93 99.98
N GLU A 306 75.93 -67.19 100.19
CA GLU A 306 76.43 -68.52 100.58
C GLU A 306 77.76 -68.41 101.36
N GLY A 307 77.76 -68.80 102.63
CA GLY A 307 78.94 -68.74 103.50
C GLY A 307 79.45 -67.32 103.71
N SER A 308 80.71 -67.05 103.34
CA SER A 308 81.35 -65.74 103.45
C SER A 308 81.42 -64.96 102.14
N LEU A 309 80.66 -65.37 101.12
CA LEU A 309 80.65 -64.75 99.79
C LEU A 309 79.30 -64.08 99.53
N ASP A 310 79.33 -62.82 99.05
CA ASP A 310 78.15 -62.12 98.53
C ASP A 310 77.87 -62.54 97.07
N LEU A 311 76.71 -62.15 96.55
CA LEU A 311 76.31 -62.50 95.19
C LEU A 311 77.33 -62.01 94.14
N GLN A 312 77.98 -60.87 94.37
CA GLN A 312 79.00 -60.34 93.47
C GLN A 312 80.24 -61.23 93.46
N ALA A 313 80.69 -61.68 94.62
CA ALA A 313 81.82 -62.59 94.77
C ALA A 313 81.53 -63.95 94.11
N ILE A 314 80.32 -64.47 94.26
CA ILE A 314 79.88 -65.71 93.60
C ILE A 314 79.89 -65.55 92.07
N LEU A 315 79.34 -64.45 91.54
CA LEU A 315 79.31 -64.17 90.10
C LEU A 315 80.71 -64.09 89.51
N ARG A 316 81.67 -63.48 90.21
CA ARG A 316 83.07 -63.42 89.76
C ARG A 316 83.70 -64.82 89.66
N ILE A 317 83.42 -65.70 90.62
CA ILE A 317 83.88 -67.09 90.59
C ILE A 317 83.26 -67.83 89.41
N ILE A 318 81.94 -67.73 89.22
CA ILE A 318 81.25 -68.39 88.10
C ILE A 318 81.78 -67.89 86.76
N LEU A 319 81.96 -66.58 86.61
CA LEU A 319 82.43 -65.98 85.35
C LEU A 319 83.82 -66.48 84.97
N SER A 320 84.69 -66.68 85.96
CA SER A 320 85.99 -67.30 85.72
C SER A 320 85.88 -68.75 85.25
N ALA A 321 84.95 -69.55 85.79
CA ALA A 321 84.76 -70.94 85.38
C ALA A 321 84.33 -71.06 83.91
N VAL A 322 83.49 -70.13 83.44
CA VAL A 322 82.81 -70.23 82.14
C VAL A 322 83.58 -69.50 81.04
N ALA A 323 84.04 -68.28 81.32
CA ALA A 323 84.67 -67.41 80.32
C ALA A 323 86.17 -67.20 80.57
N GLY A 324 86.64 -67.60 81.75
CA GLY A 324 88.05 -67.51 82.11
C GLY A 324 88.92 -68.38 81.22
N LYS A 325 90.09 -67.85 80.87
CA LYS A 325 91.12 -68.64 80.19
C LYS A 325 91.54 -69.79 81.11
N THR A 326 91.53 -71.00 80.56
CA THR A 326 92.09 -72.15 81.27
C THR A 326 93.57 -72.26 81.00
N THR A 327 94.34 -72.55 82.04
CA THR A 327 95.77 -72.83 81.92
C THR A 327 96.08 -74.19 82.53
N THR A 328 97.28 -74.71 82.24
CA THR A 328 97.80 -75.93 82.87
C THR A 328 96.87 -77.12 82.63
N ASN A 329 96.54 -77.37 81.35
CA ASN A 329 95.67 -78.46 80.90
C ASN A 329 94.30 -78.48 81.59
N GLY A 330 93.70 -77.30 81.80
CA GLY A 330 92.32 -77.18 82.28
C GLY A 330 92.17 -77.25 83.80
N THR A 331 93.21 -76.96 84.58
CA THR A 331 93.17 -77.04 86.05
C THR A 331 93.06 -75.69 86.75
N ARG A 332 93.37 -74.58 86.08
CA ARG A 332 93.24 -73.23 86.65
C ARG A 332 92.39 -72.36 85.73
N PHE A 333 91.38 -71.71 86.30
CA PHE A 333 90.52 -70.75 85.61
C PHE A 333 90.80 -69.35 86.14
N ARG A 334 91.16 -68.47 85.22
CA ARG A 334 91.46 -67.07 85.55
C ARG A 334 90.22 -66.21 85.43
N ASP A 335 90.25 -65.06 86.08
CA ASP A 335 89.28 -64.03 85.76
C ASP A 335 89.37 -63.63 84.28
N VAL A 336 88.30 -62.99 83.79
CA VAL A 336 88.20 -62.57 82.38
C VAL A 336 89.27 -61.57 81.96
N ALA A 337 89.90 -60.89 82.93
CA ALA A 337 91.03 -59.99 82.69
C ALA A 337 92.41 -60.71 82.66
N ASP A 338 92.45 -62.04 82.85
CA ASP A 338 93.66 -62.88 82.94
C ASP A 338 94.65 -62.45 84.06
N SER A 339 94.14 -61.75 85.09
CA SER A 339 94.92 -61.14 86.16
C SER A 339 95.11 -62.07 87.37
N LYS A 340 94.12 -62.89 87.69
CA LYS A 340 94.09 -63.72 88.90
C LYS A 340 93.45 -65.07 88.63
N ASP A 341 94.02 -66.13 89.22
CA ASP A 341 93.34 -67.43 89.24
C ASP A 341 92.21 -67.38 90.27
N ARG A 342 90.98 -67.57 89.79
CA ARG A 342 89.76 -67.55 90.61
C ARG A 342 89.33 -68.94 91.03
N ILE A 343 89.64 -69.93 90.19
CA ILE A 343 89.44 -71.34 90.48
C ILE A 343 90.74 -72.07 90.18
N VAL A 344 91.28 -72.77 91.16
CA VAL A 344 92.51 -73.56 91.03
C VAL A 344 92.21 -74.97 91.48
N ALA A 345 92.37 -75.93 90.58
CA ALA A 345 92.25 -77.35 90.86
C ALA A 345 93.60 -78.06 90.74
N VAL A 346 93.76 -79.17 91.47
CA VAL A 346 94.94 -80.05 91.38
C VAL A 346 94.52 -81.37 90.75
N THR A 347 95.36 -81.99 89.90
CA THR A 347 95.04 -83.27 89.24
C THR A 347 96.03 -84.40 89.53
N ASP A 348 95.57 -85.64 89.48
CA ASP A 348 96.39 -86.86 89.58
C ASP A 348 97.00 -87.31 88.23
N ALA A 349 97.74 -88.43 88.22
CA ALA A 349 98.38 -89.00 87.02
C ALA A 349 97.38 -89.47 85.94
N SER A 350 96.13 -89.74 86.32
CA SER A 350 95.03 -90.08 85.42
C SER A 350 94.23 -88.84 84.97
N LYS A 351 94.66 -87.64 85.39
CA LYS A 351 94.05 -86.33 85.13
C LYS A 351 92.72 -86.06 85.84
N ASN A 352 92.37 -86.78 86.91
CA ASN A 352 91.19 -86.45 87.74
C ASN A 352 91.50 -85.28 88.67
N ARG A 353 90.53 -84.37 88.93
CA ARG A 353 90.69 -83.26 89.88
C ARG A 353 90.51 -83.74 91.33
N THR A 354 91.46 -83.45 92.21
CA THR A 354 91.49 -83.94 93.61
C THR A 354 91.24 -82.87 94.66
N SER A 355 91.42 -81.58 94.35
CA SER A 355 91.06 -80.45 95.21
C SER A 355 90.79 -79.20 94.38
N MET A 356 90.06 -78.22 94.96
CA MET A 356 89.75 -76.95 94.30
C MET A 356 89.71 -75.78 95.30
N THR A 357 90.30 -74.64 94.95
CA THR A 357 90.23 -73.37 95.72
C THR A 357 89.46 -72.33 94.93
N LEU A 358 88.54 -71.61 95.61
CA LEU A 358 87.69 -70.56 95.03
C LEU A 358 88.02 -69.20 95.67
N ASP A 359 88.18 -68.17 94.84
CA ASP A 359 88.48 -66.82 95.29
C ASP A 359 87.58 -65.77 94.59
N GLY A 360 86.58 -65.28 95.32
CA GLY A 360 85.61 -64.28 94.85
C GLY A 360 86.01 -62.83 95.06
N SER A 361 87.21 -62.56 95.59
CA SER A 361 87.65 -61.19 95.95
C SER A 361 87.76 -60.21 94.78
#